data_AF-A0ABD2ZUD8-F1
#
_entry.id   AF-A0ABD2ZUD8-F1
#
_cell.length_a   1.000
_cell.length_b   1.000
_cell.length_c   1.000
_cell.angle_alpha   90.00
_cell.angle_beta   90.00
_cell.angle_gamma   90.00
#
_symmetry.space_group_name_H-M   'P 1'
#
loop_
_entity.id
_entity.type
_entity.pdbx_description
1 polymer ?
#
loop_
_entity_poly.entity_id
_entity_poly.type
_entity_poly.pdbx_seq_one_letter_code
_entity_poly.pdbx_strand_id
1 'polypeptide(L)'
;MSLKLKCLEIAFCSGIKLIEIYDTNLVSSYLGEKINLFINNVPMLDKISIGEGYSVLEKDVFSQLSSCLYKLEILTLDIYRPEEHIKMFAFPELPNLEELILKLGAWNDDCLLEFTSLVRACPNLYRFVVQLLWMSPSKKRRKIRPAAKCPHQYHKLVEIFGYYGRTSDDELAMYFIENAIALQKVVIDPRCQILERSPIRNDQIKREEAAARNAAKKQLEAKRPSGVELVIL
;
A
#
# COMPACT_ATOMS: atom_id res chain seq x y z
N MET A 1 -34.31 -19.86 -4.83
CA MET A 1 -33.04 -19.28 -5.31
C MET A 1 -32.12 -19.11 -4.11
N SER A 2 -30.89 -19.63 -4.17
CA SER A 2 -29.88 -19.44 -3.12
C SER A 2 -29.10 -18.15 -3.42
N LEU A 3 -29.04 -17.24 -2.45
CA LEU A 3 -28.23 -16.03 -2.54
C LEU A 3 -26.76 -16.42 -2.36
N LYS A 4 -25.94 -16.23 -3.40
CA LYS A 4 -24.48 -16.39 -3.31
C LYS A 4 -23.88 -15.08 -2.82
N LEU A 5 -23.26 -15.12 -1.65
CA LEU A 5 -22.48 -14.01 -1.13
C LEU A 5 -21.32 -13.74 -2.12
N LYS A 6 -21.11 -12.48 -2.50
CA LYS A 6 -20.06 -12.04 -3.45
C LYS A 6 -18.95 -11.24 -2.76
N CYS A 7 -19.31 -10.49 -1.72
CA CYS A 7 -18.43 -9.64 -0.97
C CYS A 7 -18.71 -9.82 0.52
N LEU A 8 -17.65 -9.96 1.32
CA LEU A 8 -17.70 -9.93 2.78
C LEU A 8 -16.82 -8.78 3.26
N GLU A 9 -17.42 -7.75 3.84
CA GLU A 9 -16.72 -6.64 4.48
C GLU A 9 -16.99 -6.66 5.98
N ILE A 10 -15.92 -6.78 6.77
CA ILE A 10 -15.95 -6.73 8.22
C ILE A 10 -15.04 -5.58 8.64
N ALA A 11 -15.60 -4.53 9.23
CA ALA A 11 -14.87 -3.32 9.58
C ALA A 11 -15.19 -2.87 11.01
N PHE A 12 -14.14 -2.61 11.81
CA PHE A 12 -14.20 -2.13 13.18
C PHE A 12 -15.11 -2.95 14.11
N CYS A 13 -15.22 -4.26 13.86
CA CYS A 13 -16.00 -5.17 14.69
C CYS A 13 -15.15 -5.69 15.86
N SER A 14 -15.34 -5.11 17.04
CA SER A 14 -14.67 -5.54 18.27
C SER A 14 -15.15 -6.92 18.73
N GLY A 15 -14.24 -7.77 19.20
CA GLY A 15 -14.57 -9.06 19.82
C GLY A 15 -14.72 -10.25 18.87
N ILE A 16 -14.51 -10.07 17.56
CA ILE A 16 -14.41 -11.19 16.63
C ILE A 16 -13.06 -11.90 16.85
N LYS A 17 -13.10 -13.20 17.15
CA LYS A 17 -11.90 -14.01 17.46
C LYS A 17 -11.41 -14.85 16.29
N LEU A 18 -12.31 -15.22 15.40
CA LEU A 18 -12.07 -16.14 14.29
C LEU A 18 -12.99 -15.80 13.12
N ILE A 19 -12.44 -15.71 11.93
CA ILE A 19 -13.18 -15.74 10.66
C ILE A 19 -12.73 -16.99 9.92
N GLU A 20 -13.69 -17.82 9.52
CA GLU A 20 -13.42 -18.96 8.64
C GLU A 20 -14.16 -18.78 7.31
N ILE A 21 -13.43 -18.94 6.21
CA ILE A 21 -13.96 -18.80 4.85
C ILE A 21 -13.69 -20.12 4.11
N TYR A 22 -14.77 -20.79 3.72
CA TYR A 22 -14.75 -22.08 3.02
C TYR A 22 -15.52 -22.00 1.69
N ASP A 23 -15.02 -22.70 0.66
CA ASP A 23 -15.78 -23.11 -0.53
C ASP A 23 -16.55 -22.00 -1.25
N THR A 24 -15.96 -20.82 -1.37
CA THR A 24 -16.66 -19.63 -1.87
C THR A 24 -15.80 -18.76 -2.79
N ASN A 25 -16.46 -17.94 -3.61
CA ASN A 25 -15.81 -17.00 -4.52
C ASN A 25 -16.11 -15.58 -3.99
N LEU A 26 -15.52 -15.25 -2.84
CA LEU A 26 -15.74 -13.98 -2.16
C LEU A 26 -14.55 -13.06 -2.38
N VAL A 27 -14.83 -11.78 -2.61
CA VAL A 27 -13.90 -10.72 -2.25
C VAL A 27 -14.07 -10.48 -0.76
N SER A 28 -13.02 -10.67 0.04
CA SER A 28 -13.06 -10.42 1.48
C SER A 28 -12.23 -9.20 1.86
N SER A 29 -12.82 -8.34 2.69
CA SER A 29 -12.17 -7.21 3.33
C SER A 29 -12.36 -7.30 4.83
N TYR A 30 -11.26 -7.40 5.56
CA TYR A 30 -11.23 -7.32 7.01
C TYR A 30 -10.45 -6.08 7.43
N LEU A 31 -11.05 -5.23 8.25
CA LEU A 31 -10.40 -4.08 8.87
C LEU A 31 -10.74 -4.10 10.35
N GLY A 32 -9.83 -4.53 11.22
CA GLY A 32 -10.14 -4.71 12.64
C GLY A 32 -8.91 -5.00 13.48
N GLU A 33 -9.14 -5.42 14.73
CA GLU A 33 -8.08 -5.89 15.62
C GLU A 33 -7.47 -7.21 15.11
N LYS A 34 -6.45 -7.72 15.78
CA LYS A 34 -5.92 -9.05 15.47
C LYS A 34 -7.04 -10.10 15.43
N ILE A 35 -7.04 -10.90 14.36
CA ILE A 35 -7.96 -12.01 14.19
C ILE A 35 -7.26 -13.26 13.66
N ASN A 36 -7.77 -14.44 14.03
CA ASN A 36 -7.43 -15.66 13.32
C ASN A 36 -8.31 -15.77 12.08
N LEU A 37 -7.70 -15.75 10.91
CA LEU A 37 -8.33 -15.93 9.62
C LEU A 37 -7.96 -17.31 9.09
N PHE A 38 -8.97 -18.15 8.85
CA PHE A 38 -8.78 -19.45 8.22
C PHE A 38 -9.45 -19.45 6.86
N ILE A 39 -8.65 -19.53 5.81
CA ILE A 39 -9.12 -19.59 4.42
C ILE A 39 -8.82 -20.99 3.90
N ASN A 40 -9.84 -21.74 3.52
CA ASN A 40 -9.66 -23.07 2.97
C ASN A 40 -10.56 -23.32 1.76
N ASN A 41 -10.00 -23.96 0.74
CA ASN A 41 -10.68 -24.30 -0.51
C ASN A 41 -11.46 -23.12 -1.14
N VAL A 42 -10.82 -21.95 -1.22
CA VAL A 42 -11.39 -20.73 -1.82
C VAL A 42 -10.68 -20.51 -3.17
N PRO A 43 -11.15 -21.15 -4.26
CA PRO A 43 -10.40 -21.21 -5.52
C PRO A 43 -10.32 -19.88 -6.26
N MET A 44 -11.18 -18.90 -5.97
CA MET A 44 -11.25 -17.59 -6.65
C MET A 44 -11.03 -16.40 -5.70
N LEU A 45 -10.21 -16.54 -4.66
CA LEU A 45 -9.79 -15.39 -3.86
C LEU A 45 -8.65 -14.65 -4.58
N ASP A 46 -9.00 -13.95 -5.65
CA ASP A 46 -8.09 -13.10 -6.42
C ASP A 46 -7.74 -11.82 -5.65
N LYS A 47 -8.68 -11.33 -4.80
CA LYS A 47 -8.55 -10.09 -4.04
C LYS A 47 -8.81 -10.26 -2.56
N ILE A 48 -7.87 -9.78 -1.74
CA ILE A 48 -8.04 -9.65 -0.30
C ILE A 48 -7.64 -8.26 0.19
N SER A 49 -8.39 -7.74 1.15
CA SER A 49 -8.04 -6.53 1.90
C SER A 49 -7.94 -6.86 3.38
N ILE A 50 -6.77 -6.66 3.98
CA ILE A 50 -6.55 -6.88 5.42
C ILE A 50 -6.03 -5.59 6.03
N GLY A 51 -6.68 -5.16 7.10
CA GLY A 51 -6.29 -4.01 7.88
C GLY A 51 -6.29 -4.31 9.36
N GLU A 52 -5.22 -3.91 10.03
CA GLU A 52 -5.00 -4.17 11.44
C GLU A 52 -5.27 -2.94 12.32
N GLY A 53 -6.27 -2.11 12.01
CA GLY A 53 -6.68 -1.00 12.88
C GLY A 53 -5.50 -0.22 13.51
N TYR A 54 -5.37 -0.24 14.84
CA TYR A 54 -4.22 0.29 15.58
C TYR A 54 -3.16 -0.78 15.98
N SER A 55 -3.35 -2.03 15.57
CA SER A 55 -2.49 -3.18 15.87
C SER A 55 -1.38 -3.40 14.81
N VAL A 56 -0.44 -4.27 15.19
CA VAL A 56 0.77 -4.61 14.44
C VAL A 56 0.42 -5.62 13.35
N LEU A 57 0.71 -5.35 12.06
CA LEU A 57 0.62 -6.39 11.03
C LEU A 57 1.47 -7.60 11.45
N GLU A 58 0.86 -8.66 11.97
CA GLU A 58 1.61 -9.74 12.59
C GLU A 58 2.15 -10.74 11.56
N LYS A 59 3.22 -11.47 11.91
CA LYS A 59 3.88 -12.45 11.01
C LYS A 59 2.91 -13.54 10.57
N ASP A 60 1.87 -13.75 11.35
CA ASP A 60 0.85 -14.75 11.13
C ASP A 60 -0.16 -14.36 10.04
N VAL A 61 -0.28 -13.08 9.64
CA VAL A 61 -1.23 -12.68 8.58
C VAL A 61 -0.94 -13.45 7.28
N PHE A 62 0.32 -13.54 6.87
CA PHE A 62 0.67 -14.30 5.66
C PHE A 62 0.62 -15.81 5.87
N SER A 63 0.86 -16.32 7.08
CA SER A 63 0.74 -17.76 7.34
C SER A 63 -0.72 -18.22 7.30
N GLN A 64 -1.63 -17.38 7.78
CA GLN A 64 -3.09 -17.55 7.73
C GLN A 64 -3.62 -17.58 6.29
N LEU A 65 -2.95 -16.88 5.36
CA LEU A 65 -3.28 -16.87 3.94
C LEU A 65 -2.58 -17.95 3.10
N SER A 66 -1.69 -18.75 3.69
CA SER A 66 -0.78 -19.67 2.97
C SER A 66 -1.46 -20.57 1.94
N SER A 67 -2.69 -21.02 2.20
CA SER A 67 -3.50 -21.86 1.31
C SER A 67 -3.90 -21.20 -0.02
N CYS A 68 -3.88 -19.87 -0.08
CA CYS A 68 -4.34 -19.06 -1.21
C CYS A 68 -3.33 -18.03 -1.72
N LEU A 69 -2.17 -17.84 -1.05
CA LEU A 69 -1.14 -16.86 -1.45
C LEU A 69 -0.72 -16.96 -2.92
N TYR A 70 -0.58 -18.18 -3.44
CA TYR A 70 -0.17 -18.42 -4.82
C TYR A 70 -1.30 -18.19 -5.83
N LYS A 71 -2.52 -17.88 -5.41
CA LYS A 71 -3.66 -17.54 -6.30
C LYS A 71 -4.01 -16.06 -6.24
N LEU A 72 -3.41 -15.32 -5.31
CA LEU A 72 -3.77 -13.94 -5.05
C LEU A 72 -3.20 -13.04 -6.16
N GLU A 73 -4.08 -12.30 -6.83
CA GLU A 73 -3.72 -11.35 -7.89
C GLU A 73 -3.70 -9.91 -7.37
N ILE A 74 -4.53 -9.59 -6.39
CA ILE A 74 -4.68 -8.26 -5.79
C ILE A 74 -4.63 -8.33 -4.26
N LEU A 75 -3.68 -7.63 -3.65
CA LEU A 75 -3.53 -7.54 -2.20
C LEU A 75 -3.67 -6.09 -1.76
N THR A 76 -4.59 -5.83 -0.83
CA THR A 76 -4.67 -4.55 -0.11
C THR A 76 -4.27 -4.77 1.34
N LEU A 77 -3.30 -3.99 1.82
CA LEU A 77 -2.92 -3.95 3.24
C LEU A 77 -3.20 -2.55 3.80
N ASP A 78 -3.90 -2.48 4.93
CA ASP A 78 -4.19 -1.24 5.66
C ASP A 78 -3.43 -1.23 7.00
N ILE A 79 -2.41 -0.37 7.08
CA ILE A 79 -1.40 -0.33 8.14
C ILE A 79 -1.34 1.09 8.70
N TYR A 80 -2.03 1.32 9.82
CA TYR A 80 -2.20 2.67 10.37
C TYR A 80 -0.95 3.21 11.09
N ARG A 81 -0.06 2.33 11.56
CA ARG A 81 1.25 2.69 12.11
C ARG A 81 2.29 1.81 11.43
N PRO A 82 3.25 2.38 10.68
CA PRO A 82 4.29 1.60 10.00
C PRO A 82 5.59 1.47 10.82
N GLU A 83 5.92 2.43 11.70
CA GLU A 83 7.22 2.53 12.39
C GLU A 83 7.57 1.34 13.30
N GLU A 84 6.59 0.68 13.93
CA GLU A 84 6.86 -0.44 14.84
C GLU A 84 6.90 -1.81 14.11
N HIS A 85 6.77 -1.87 12.77
CA HIS A 85 6.10 -3.03 12.14
C HIS A 85 6.67 -3.57 10.81
N ILE A 86 7.91 -3.30 10.38
CA ILE A 86 8.40 -3.87 9.09
C ILE A 86 9.78 -4.52 9.14
N LYS A 87 10.65 -4.12 10.08
CA LYS A 87 12.03 -4.63 10.16
C LYS A 87 12.16 -6.14 10.46
N MET A 88 11.06 -6.88 10.62
CA MET A 88 11.06 -8.27 11.07
C MET A 88 10.34 -9.26 10.14
N PHE A 89 9.83 -8.83 8.98
CA PHE A 89 9.00 -9.69 8.12
C PHE A 89 9.83 -10.28 6.99
N ALA A 90 9.94 -11.61 7.01
CA ALA A 90 10.21 -12.37 5.80
C ALA A 90 8.86 -12.57 5.12
N PHE A 91 8.60 -11.81 4.06
CA PHE A 91 7.39 -11.98 3.26
C PHE A 91 7.51 -13.26 2.43
N PRO A 92 6.49 -14.14 2.39
CA PRO A 92 6.48 -15.24 1.45
C PRO A 92 6.41 -14.70 0.03
N GLU A 93 6.88 -15.49 -0.94
CA GLU A 93 6.73 -15.14 -2.34
C GLU A 93 5.25 -15.14 -2.75
N LEU A 94 4.85 -14.12 -3.50
CA LEU A 94 3.51 -13.88 -4.01
C LEU A 94 3.58 -13.90 -5.55
N PRO A 95 3.76 -15.08 -6.16
CA PRO A 95 4.17 -15.19 -7.55
C PRO A 95 3.11 -14.71 -8.54
N ASN A 96 1.83 -14.76 -8.18
CA ASN A 96 0.74 -14.35 -9.07
C ASN A 96 0.17 -12.97 -8.73
N LEU A 97 0.80 -12.24 -7.80
CA LEU A 97 0.31 -10.92 -7.41
C LEU A 97 0.65 -9.89 -8.49
N GLU A 98 -0.39 -9.33 -9.12
CA GLU A 98 -0.29 -8.32 -10.16
C GLU A 98 -0.50 -6.90 -9.61
N GLU A 99 -1.30 -6.76 -8.54
CA GLU A 99 -1.60 -5.48 -7.89
C GLU A 99 -1.40 -5.52 -6.37
N LEU A 100 -0.67 -4.54 -5.85
CA LEU A 100 -0.45 -4.36 -4.42
C LEU A 100 -0.84 -2.93 -4.04
N ILE A 101 -1.77 -2.81 -3.10
CA ILE A 101 -2.26 -1.56 -2.55
C ILE A 101 -1.86 -1.49 -1.07
N LEU A 102 -1.08 -0.49 -0.69
CA LEU A 102 -0.75 -0.21 0.71
C LEU A 102 -1.45 1.07 1.15
N LYS A 103 -2.32 0.97 2.15
CA LYS A 103 -2.89 2.12 2.84
C LYS A 103 -2.12 2.33 4.13
N LEU A 104 -1.39 3.44 4.23
CA LEU A 104 -0.41 3.64 5.28
C LEU A 104 -0.74 4.90 6.08
N GLY A 105 -0.74 4.79 7.41
CA GLY A 105 -0.69 5.95 8.28
C GLY A 105 0.67 6.65 8.17
N ALA A 106 0.69 7.83 7.56
CA ALA A 106 1.87 8.66 7.42
C ALA A 106 2.04 9.54 8.65
N TRP A 107 2.76 9.02 9.64
CA TRP A 107 3.21 9.76 10.80
C TRP A 107 4.55 10.42 10.47
N ASN A 108 4.70 11.68 10.87
CA ASN A 108 5.93 12.44 10.71
C ASN A 108 6.60 12.33 9.33
N ASP A 109 7.82 11.78 9.26
CA ASP A 109 8.61 11.57 8.03
C ASP A 109 9.25 10.17 8.07
N ASP A 110 8.43 9.20 8.45
CA ASP A 110 8.86 7.82 8.68
C ASP A 110 9.26 7.15 7.37
N CYS A 111 10.21 6.24 7.46
CA CYS A 111 10.82 5.63 6.29
C CYS A 111 9.85 4.67 5.59
N LEU A 112 9.44 5.00 4.37
CA LEU A 112 8.57 4.15 3.55
C LEU A 112 9.32 3.05 2.80
N LEU A 113 10.66 3.15 2.68
CA LEU A 113 11.48 2.18 1.96
C LEU A 113 11.44 0.77 2.57
N GLU A 114 11.01 0.62 3.83
CA GLU A 114 10.92 -0.69 4.45
C GLU A 114 9.87 -1.58 3.75
N PHE A 115 8.83 -0.98 3.17
CA PHE A 115 7.79 -1.67 2.41
C PHE A 115 8.26 -2.21 1.05
N THR A 116 9.43 -1.79 0.56
CA THR A 116 9.96 -2.34 -0.71
C THR A 116 10.35 -3.81 -0.55
N SER A 117 10.54 -4.29 0.67
CA SER A 117 10.77 -5.72 0.94
C SER A 117 9.57 -6.60 0.58
N LEU A 118 8.34 -6.12 0.79
CA LEU A 118 7.12 -6.81 0.33
C LEU A 118 7.02 -6.80 -1.19
N VAL A 119 7.33 -5.65 -1.81
CA VAL A 119 7.36 -5.51 -3.27
C VAL A 119 8.34 -6.50 -3.90
N ARG A 120 9.50 -6.72 -3.26
CA ARG A 120 10.48 -7.74 -3.69
C ARG A 120 9.97 -9.17 -3.61
N ALA A 121 8.96 -9.45 -2.81
CA ALA A 121 8.33 -10.76 -2.72
C ALA A 121 7.28 -10.98 -3.83
N CYS A 122 6.99 -9.98 -4.66
CA CYS A 122 5.97 -10.01 -5.70
C CYS A 122 6.63 -9.95 -7.09
N PRO A 123 7.14 -11.06 -7.64
CA PRO A 123 7.94 -11.05 -8.86
C PRO A 123 7.18 -10.56 -10.10
N ASN A 124 5.87 -10.79 -10.19
CA ASN A 124 5.03 -10.41 -11.33
C ASN A 124 4.20 -9.14 -11.10
N LEU A 125 4.56 -8.35 -10.07
CA LEU A 125 3.80 -7.15 -9.73
C LEU A 125 3.82 -6.15 -10.88
N TYR A 126 2.64 -5.82 -11.39
CA TYR A 126 2.42 -4.88 -12.48
C TYR A 126 2.14 -3.47 -11.95
N ARG A 127 1.26 -3.37 -10.93
CA ARG A 127 0.74 -2.12 -10.37
C ARG A 127 0.98 -2.05 -8.87
N PHE A 128 1.65 -0.99 -8.43
CA PHE A 128 1.89 -0.71 -7.03
C PHE A 128 1.25 0.61 -6.64
N VAL A 129 0.41 0.58 -5.61
CA VAL A 129 -0.32 1.74 -5.10
C VAL A 129 0.02 1.95 -3.64
N VAL A 130 0.37 3.18 -3.28
CA VAL A 130 0.49 3.61 -1.87
C VAL A 130 -0.46 4.76 -1.61
N GLN A 131 -1.28 4.63 -0.58
CA GLN A 131 -2.21 5.64 -0.10
C GLN A 131 -1.74 6.12 1.27
N LEU A 132 -1.20 7.33 1.33
CA LEU A 132 -0.68 7.94 2.54
C LEU A 132 -1.77 8.75 3.26
N LEU A 133 -2.13 8.30 4.45
CA LEU A 133 -3.06 8.96 5.37
C LEU A 133 -2.27 9.96 6.23
N TRP A 134 -2.56 11.26 6.14
CA TRP A 134 -1.81 12.30 6.88
C TRP A 134 -2.11 12.30 8.38
N MET A 135 -1.50 11.38 9.11
CA MET A 135 -1.71 11.21 10.55
C MET A 135 -1.02 12.29 11.38
N SER A 136 0.24 12.60 11.03
CA SER A 136 1.00 13.72 11.59
C SER A 136 1.80 14.36 10.44
N PRO A 137 1.25 15.37 9.75
CA PRO A 137 1.87 15.97 8.58
C PRO A 137 3.04 16.88 8.95
N SER A 138 4.20 16.29 9.27
CA SER A 138 5.46 17.03 9.50
C SER A 138 6.50 16.72 8.43
N LYS A 139 7.34 17.71 8.10
CA LYS A 139 8.46 17.56 7.18
C LYS A 139 9.76 17.64 7.99
N LYS A 140 10.48 16.53 8.11
CA LYS A 140 11.81 16.53 8.72
C LYS A 140 12.85 16.78 7.64
N ARG A 141 13.74 17.76 7.85
CA ARG A 141 14.89 17.95 6.97
C ARG A 141 15.95 16.92 7.32
N ARG A 142 15.93 15.79 6.63
CA ARG A 142 16.96 14.76 6.72
C ARG A 142 17.52 14.43 5.33
N LYS A 143 18.73 13.87 5.31
CA LYS A 143 19.32 13.37 4.05
C LYS A 143 18.47 12.21 3.53
N ILE A 144 18.28 12.20 2.21
CA ILE A 144 17.69 11.07 1.48
C ILE A 144 18.58 9.84 1.74
N ARG A 145 17.97 8.75 2.20
CA ARG A 145 18.61 7.46 2.39
C ARG A 145 18.76 6.80 1.02
N PRO A 146 19.94 6.27 0.69
CA PRO A 146 20.08 5.47 -0.51
C PRO A 146 19.24 4.21 -0.35
N ALA A 147 18.39 3.92 -1.31
CA ALA A 147 17.68 2.66 -1.37
C ALA A 147 18.58 1.58 -1.97
N ALA A 148 18.40 0.32 -1.56
CA ALA A 148 19.14 -0.78 -2.14
C ALA A 148 18.75 -0.97 -3.61
N LYS A 149 19.76 -1.10 -4.50
CA LYS A 149 19.51 -1.45 -5.90
C LYS A 149 18.90 -2.85 -5.96
N CYS A 150 17.71 -2.95 -6.52
CA CYS A 150 16.96 -4.19 -6.63
C CYS A 150 16.06 -4.12 -7.88
N PRO A 151 16.48 -4.70 -9.01
CA PRO A 151 15.74 -4.59 -10.26
C PRO A 151 14.38 -5.27 -10.17
N HIS A 152 13.36 -4.53 -10.58
CA HIS A 152 11.96 -4.93 -10.61
C HIS A 152 11.51 -5.06 -12.07
N GLN A 153 11.37 -6.29 -12.56
CA GLN A 153 11.27 -6.57 -14.00
C GLN A 153 9.91 -6.22 -14.62
N TYR A 154 8.80 -6.40 -13.89
CA TYR A 154 7.44 -6.33 -14.45
C TYR A 154 6.62 -5.12 -13.99
N HIS A 155 7.16 -4.32 -13.06
CA HIS A 155 6.48 -3.17 -12.48
C HIS A 155 6.35 -2.04 -13.50
N LYS A 156 5.11 -1.75 -13.93
CA LYS A 156 4.80 -0.77 -14.98
C LYS A 156 4.14 0.49 -14.46
N LEU A 157 3.37 0.39 -13.38
CA LEU A 157 2.61 1.52 -12.83
C LEU A 157 2.87 1.67 -11.33
N VAL A 158 3.24 2.88 -10.93
CA VAL A 158 3.39 3.26 -9.51
C VAL A 158 2.51 4.47 -9.22
N GLU A 159 1.67 4.37 -8.21
CA GLU A 159 0.77 5.43 -7.80
C GLU A 159 0.99 5.78 -6.33
N ILE A 160 1.33 7.03 -6.05
CA ILE A 160 1.54 7.54 -4.69
C ILE A 160 0.48 8.59 -4.42
N PHE A 161 -0.52 8.20 -3.65
CA PHE A 161 -1.60 9.06 -3.19
C PHE A 161 -1.32 9.61 -1.79
N GLY A 162 -1.77 10.83 -1.51
CA GLY A 162 -1.45 11.52 -0.28
C GLY A 162 0.02 11.94 -0.19
N TYR A 163 0.68 12.16 -1.32
CA TYR A 163 2.04 12.70 -1.34
C TYR A 163 2.05 14.07 -0.65
N TYR A 164 2.83 14.23 0.40
CA TYR A 164 2.92 15.48 1.17
C TYR A 164 4.19 16.28 0.86
N GLY A 165 5.15 15.65 0.16
CA GLY A 165 6.48 16.20 -0.09
C GLY A 165 7.38 16.05 1.13
N ARG A 166 7.29 14.91 1.80
CA ARG A 166 8.25 14.46 2.82
C ARG A 166 9.47 13.86 2.16
N THR A 167 10.57 13.76 2.91
CA THR A 167 11.76 13.06 2.42
C THR A 167 11.47 11.59 2.18
N SER A 168 10.62 10.95 2.99
CA SER A 168 10.21 9.55 2.78
C SER A 168 9.34 9.35 1.54
N ASP A 169 8.47 10.30 1.22
CA ASP A 169 7.68 10.28 -0.01
C ASP A 169 8.62 10.33 -1.24
N ASP A 170 9.61 11.21 -1.20
CA ASP A 170 10.64 11.35 -2.25
C ASP A 170 11.50 10.09 -2.37
N GLU A 171 11.94 9.52 -1.25
CA GLU A 171 12.71 8.28 -1.20
C GLU A 171 11.97 7.13 -1.91
N LEU A 172 10.68 6.96 -1.60
CA LEU A 172 9.88 5.91 -2.19
C LEU A 172 9.68 6.12 -3.70
N ALA A 173 9.33 7.34 -4.12
CA ALA A 173 9.17 7.65 -5.54
C ALA A 173 10.47 7.39 -6.32
N MET A 174 11.60 7.84 -5.77
CA MET A 174 12.92 7.64 -6.39
C MET A 174 13.33 6.18 -6.45
N TYR A 175 13.02 5.39 -5.42
CA TYR A 175 13.28 3.97 -5.43
C TYR A 175 12.65 3.30 -6.67
N PHE A 176 11.38 3.54 -6.95
CA PHE A 176 10.74 2.92 -8.12
C PHE A 176 11.25 3.47 -9.44
N ILE A 177 11.48 4.78 -9.53
CA ILE A 177 12.10 5.41 -10.71
C ILE A 177 13.44 4.76 -11.07
N GLU A 178 14.25 4.41 -10.06
CA GLU A 178 15.59 3.83 -10.26
C GLU A 178 15.59 2.31 -10.43
N ASN A 179 14.58 1.60 -9.90
CA ASN A 179 14.61 0.15 -9.77
C ASN A 179 13.58 -0.59 -10.64
N ALA A 180 12.47 0.05 -11.04
CA ALA A 180 11.47 -0.55 -11.92
C ALA A 180 11.89 -0.45 -13.39
N ILE A 181 12.35 -1.57 -13.95
CA ILE A 181 12.93 -1.63 -15.30
C ILE A 181 11.85 -1.38 -16.36
N ALA A 182 10.67 -1.97 -16.16
CA ALA A 182 9.53 -1.83 -17.09
C ALA A 182 8.62 -0.65 -16.73
N LEU A 183 9.06 0.30 -15.90
CA LEU A 183 8.23 1.42 -15.47
C LEU A 183 7.72 2.22 -16.68
N GLN A 184 6.41 2.41 -16.75
CA GLN A 184 5.75 3.16 -17.82
C GLN A 184 5.13 4.44 -17.29
N LYS A 185 4.59 4.40 -16.07
CA LYS A 185 3.85 5.52 -15.50
C LYS A 185 4.06 5.65 -13.99
N VAL A 186 4.24 6.89 -13.55
CA VAL A 186 4.24 7.29 -12.14
C VAL A 186 3.14 8.33 -11.96
N VAL A 187 2.22 8.07 -11.03
CA VAL A 187 1.17 9.02 -10.63
C VAL A 187 1.47 9.50 -9.23
N ILE A 188 1.56 10.82 -9.06
CA ILE A 188 1.68 11.48 -7.76
C ILE A 188 0.41 12.27 -7.54
N ASP A 189 -0.35 11.87 -6.53
CA ASP A 189 -1.54 12.60 -6.10
C ASP A 189 -1.30 13.20 -4.71
N PRO A 190 -1.21 14.54 -4.61
CA PRO A 190 -0.96 15.19 -3.34
C PRO A 190 -2.18 15.21 -2.42
N ARG A 191 -3.37 14.79 -2.89
CA ARG A 191 -4.62 14.88 -2.12
C ARG A 191 -4.58 13.96 -0.91
N CYS A 192 -4.86 14.50 0.27
CA CYS A 192 -4.89 13.73 1.51
C CYS A 192 -5.96 12.62 1.46
N GLN A 193 -5.56 11.38 1.74
CA GLN A 193 -6.40 10.19 1.60
C GLN A 193 -7.34 9.94 2.82
N ILE A 194 -7.10 10.62 3.96
CA ILE A 194 -8.01 10.54 5.14
C ILE A 194 -9.41 11.06 4.80
N LEU A 195 -9.51 11.96 3.80
CA LEU A 195 -10.68 12.79 3.57
C LEU A 195 -11.74 12.18 2.65
N GLU A 196 -11.59 10.94 2.17
CA GLU A 196 -12.72 10.25 1.50
C GLU A 196 -13.96 10.18 2.42
N ARG A 197 -13.77 10.29 3.74
CA ARG A 197 -14.84 10.23 4.76
C ARG A 197 -15.31 11.58 5.32
N SER A 198 -14.72 12.71 4.90
CA SER A 198 -15.13 14.04 5.39
C SER A 198 -15.37 15.01 4.23
N PRO A 199 -16.61 15.45 3.99
CA PRO A 199 -16.97 16.23 2.80
C PRO A 199 -16.39 17.66 2.77
N ILE A 200 -15.74 18.13 3.84
CA ILE A 200 -15.25 19.51 3.94
C ILE A 200 -13.72 19.51 3.99
N ARG A 201 -13.11 19.72 2.82
CA ARG A 201 -11.69 20.04 2.73
C ARG A 201 -11.47 21.51 3.15
N ASN A 202 -10.91 21.70 4.34
CA ASN A 202 -10.58 23.05 4.83
C ASN A 202 -9.47 23.70 3.98
N ASP A 203 -9.35 25.03 4.05
CA ASP A 203 -8.39 25.77 3.23
C ASP A 203 -6.92 25.47 3.57
N GLN A 204 -6.65 25.03 4.80
CA GLN A 204 -5.32 24.60 5.21
C GLN A 204 -4.86 23.36 4.42
N ILE A 205 -5.72 22.34 4.32
CA ILE A 205 -5.45 21.14 3.52
C ILE A 205 -5.20 21.51 2.06
N LYS A 206 -6.01 22.39 1.46
CA LYS A 206 -5.81 22.82 0.06
C LYS A 206 -4.44 23.47 -0.15
N ARG A 207 -3.98 24.30 0.80
CA ARG A 207 -2.64 24.91 0.75
C ARG A 207 -1.54 23.87 0.86
N GLU A 208 -1.70 22.91 1.77
CA GLU A 208 -0.75 21.81 1.95
C GLU A 208 -0.64 20.94 0.69
N GLU A 209 -1.75 20.61 0.05
CA GLU A 209 -1.77 19.85 -1.20
C GLU A 209 -1.15 20.62 -2.36
N ALA A 210 -1.39 21.93 -2.46
CA ALA A 210 -0.74 22.78 -3.44
C ALA A 210 0.78 22.85 -3.19
N ALA A 211 1.21 22.95 -1.94
CA ALA A 211 2.62 22.92 -1.57
C ALA A 211 3.27 21.57 -1.87
N ALA A 212 2.58 20.46 -1.58
CA ALA A 212 3.03 19.11 -1.87
C ALA A 212 3.16 18.87 -3.38
N ARG A 213 2.19 19.31 -4.18
CA ARG A 213 2.26 19.30 -5.64
C ARG A 213 3.48 20.03 -6.18
N ASN A 214 3.74 21.23 -5.68
CA ASN A 214 4.91 22.01 -6.08
C ASN A 214 6.23 21.32 -5.69
N ALA A 215 6.25 20.66 -4.53
CA ALA A 215 7.38 19.83 -4.10
C ALA A 215 7.60 18.64 -5.05
N ALA A 216 6.54 17.90 -5.39
CA ALA A 216 6.61 16.78 -6.33
C ALA A 216 7.17 17.23 -7.69
N LYS A 217 6.67 18.34 -8.25
CA LYS A 217 7.17 18.90 -9.51
C LYS A 217 8.65 19.18 -9.44
N LYS A 218 9.07 19.92 -8.42
CA LYS A 218 10.47 20.29 -8.21
C LYS A 218 11.40 19.08 -8.06
N GLN A 219 10.96 18.02 -7.37
CA GLN A 219 11.81 16.87 -7.05
C GLN A 219 11.83 15.80 -8.15
N LEU A 220 10.70 15.57 -8.82
CA LEU A 220 10.50 14.40 -9.68
C LEU A 220 10.57 14.72 -11.17
N GLU A 221 10.19 15.93 -11.62
CA GLU A 221 10.21 16.27 -13.05
C GLU A 221 11.62 16.19 -13.64
N ALA A 222 12.62 16.70 -12.91
CA ALA A 222 14.02 16.66 -13.33
C ALA A 222 14.62 15.24 -13.31
N LYS A 223 14.00 14.31 -12.59
CA LYS A 223 14.48 12.93 -12.40
C LYS A 223 13.66 11.89 -13.16
N ARG A 224 12.67 12.33 -13.93
CA ARG A 224 11.81 11.47 -14.74
C ARG A 224 12.64 10.72 -15.79
N PRO A 225 12.64 9.38 -15.81
CA PRO A 225 13.31 8.61 -16.85
C PRO A 225 12.71 8.89 -18.24
N SER A 226 13.53 8.71 -19.28
CA SER A 226 13.04 8.79 -20.66
C SER A 226 11.99 7.71 -20.92
N GLY A 227 10.89 8.08 -21.57
CA GLY A 227 9.79 7.16 -21.89
C GLY A 227 8.81 6.87 -20.74
N VAL A 228 9.05 7.37 -19.53
CA VAL A 228 8.12 7.23 -18.39
C VAL A 228 7.17 8.43 -18.34
N GLU A 229 5.86 8.16 -18.29
CA GLU A 229 4.84 9.18 -18.04
C GLU A 229 4.84 9.54 -16.55
N LEU A 230 5.10 10.81 -16.22
CA LEU A 230 4.94 11.33 -14.86
C LEU A 230 3.70 12.22 -14.82
N VAL A 231 2.70 11.83 -14.03
CA VAL A 231 1.46 12.58 -13.81
C VAL A 231 1.45 13.10 -12.38
N ILE A 232 1.41 14.42 -12.21
CA ILE A 232 1.28 15.06 -10.89
C ILE A 232 -0.08 15.75 -10.85
N LEU A 233 -1.01 15.15 -10.09
CA LEU A 233 -2.41 15.57 -9.94
C LEU A 233 -2.60 16.72 -8.99
#